data_AF-A0A9W4T0N0-F1
#
_entry.id   AF-A0A9W4T0N0-F1
#
_cell.length_a   1.000
_cell.length_b   1.000
_cell.length_c   1.000
_cell.angle_alpha   90.00
_cell.angle_beta   90.00
_cell.angle_gamma   90.00
#
_symmetry.space_group_name_H-M   'P 1'
#
loop_
_entity.id
_entity.type
_entity.pdbx_description
1 polymer ?
#
loop_
_entity_poly.entity_id
_entity_poly.type
_entity_poly.pdbx_seq_one_letter_code
_entity_poly.pdbx_strand_id
1 'polypeptide(L)'
;MYLELERIPTLKQLYERRNIPSRNFKKAASISPQFEYNELFNEKISLVQADITKLKIDAIVNAANESLLGGGGVDGAIHRAAGPELRRECWKLNGCDTGDAKITKGYELPAKHIIHTVGPIGEKPDLLHKAYIRSLEVMTENNLKSIAFSNISTGVYGYPRVKAAHVALSTIRRWLEGHSNLDKIDRIIFCVFEIENKDVYEHLLQVYFPPPGTKLDTGEKVEVGGSGQKKLKLKDENENEKFKQKETTNVAITDGSTKDNMTASTNINVATPDSATKTASTNYTFTEHENGKEKKEEKDNEKEEYKREETAMTEAATKNSMTDSTNINP
;
A
#
# COMPACT_ATOMS: atom_id res chain seq x y z
N MET A 1 13.99 2.29 26.15
CA MET A 1 13.39 0.94 26.14
C MET A 1 12.96 0.64 24.70
N TYR A 2 13.29 -0.54 24.18
CA TYR A 2 12.86 -1.00 22.84
C TYR A 2 11.65 -1.96 22.95
N LEU A 3 10.94 -2.16 21.84
CA LEU A 3 9.82 -3.08 21.72
C LEU A 3 10.26 -4.33 20.93
N GLU A 4 10.35 -5.46 21.64
CA GLU A 4 10.70 -6.77 21.07
C GLU A 4 9.57 -7.32 20.19
N LEU A 5 9.92 -8.07 19.15
CA LEU A 5 8.97 -8.66 18.20
C LEU A 5 7.90 -9.52 18.89
N GLU A 6 8.29 -10.29 19.90
CA GLU A 6 7.42 -11.21 20.63
C GLU A 6 6.37 -10.47 21.47
N ARG A 7 6.62 -9.19 21.79
CA ARG A 7 5.67 -8.34 22.51
C ARG A 7 4.64 -7.69 21.59
N ILE A 8 4.84 -7.76 20.27
CA ILE A 8 3.91 -7.24 19.28
C ILE A 8 2.92 -8.36 18.92
N PRO A 9 1.63 -8.22 19.28
CA PRO A 9 0.67 -9.29 19.03
C PRO A 9 0.42 -9.46 17.53
N THR A 10 0.20 -10.71 17.13
CA THR A 10 -0.28 -11.02 15.76
C THR A 10 -1.75 -10.66 15.61
N LEU A 11 -2.20 -10.53 14.37
CA LEU A 11 -3.61 -10.31 14.05
C LEU A 11 -4.48 -11.48 14.57
N LYS A 12 -3.99 -12.72 14.46
CA LYS A 12 -4.61 -13.90 15.09
C LYS A 12 -4.81 -13.71 16.60
N GLN A 13 -3.75 -13.36 17.34
CA GLN A 13 -3.82 -13.13 18.79
C GLN A 13 -4.77 -11.98 19.15
N LEU A 14 -4.81 -10.94 18.33
CA LEU A 14 -5.73 -9.82 18.53
C LEU A 14 -7.19 -10.23 18.32
N TYR A 15 -7.49 -11.08 17.33
CA TYR A 15 -8.82 -11.65 17.13
C TYR A 15 -9.24 -12.58 18.27
N GLU A 16 -8.36 -13.46 18.72
CA GLU A 16 -8.61 -14.35 19.87
C GLU A 16 -8.93 -13.57 21.15
N ARG A 17 -8.19 -12.48 21.40
CA ARG A 17 -8.39 -11.59 22.56
C ARG A 17 -9.59 -10.66 22.42
N ARG A 18 -10.28 -10.65 21.27
CA ARG A 18 -11.30 -9.65 20.90
C ARG A 18 -10.83 -8.20 21.08
N ASN A 19 -9.52 -7.98 20.88
CA ASN A 19 -8.85 -6.71 21.14
C ASN A 19 -8.65 -5.86 19.87
N ILE A 20 -9.26 -6.27 18.75
CA ILE A 20 -9.55 -5.38 17.62
C ILE A 20 -11.02 -5.01 17.73
N PRO A 21 -11.41 -3.72 17.58
CA PRO A 21 -12.80 -3.32 17.65
C PRO A 21 -13.62 -3.93 16.51
N SER A 22 -14.14 -5.13 16.72
CA SER A 22 -15.39 -5.56 16.09
C SER A 22 -16.56 -4.68 16.59
N ARG A 23 -16.34 -3.89 17.65
CA ARG A 23 -17.35 -3.11 18.36
C ARG A 23 -17.86 -1.85 17.62
N ASN A 24 -17.12 -1.34 16.62
CA ASN A 24 -17.57 -0.20 15.80
C ASN A 24 -18.25 -0.61 14.48
N PHE A 25 -18.60 -1.88 14.30
CA PHE A 25 -19.37 -2.38 13.15
C PHE A 25 -20.72 -1.69 12.92
N LYS A 26 -21.26 -0.97 13.91
CA LYS A 26 -22.57 -0.31 13.79
C LYS A 26 -22.55 1.02 13.02
N LYS A 27 -21.38 1.61 12.76
CA LYS A 27 -21.26 2.90 12.04
C LYS A 27 -20.48 2.84 10.73
N ALA A 28 -19.80 1.73 10.46
CA ALA A 28 -19.01 1.62 9.25
C ALA A 28 -19.86 0.97 8.15
N ALA A 29 -20.09 1.71 7.08
CA ALA A 29 -20.71 1.21 5.86
C ALA A 29 -20.10 -0.15 5.49
N SER A 30 -20.96 -1.17 5.33
CA SER A 30 -20.71 -2.45 4.64
C SER A 30 -19.23 -2.85 4.49
N ILE A 31 -18.60 -3.31 5.58
CA ILE A 31 -17.27 -3.94 5.52
C ILE A 31 -17.43 -5.35 4.97
N SER A 32 -17.70 -5.46 3.68
CA SER A 32 -17.71 -6.77 3.02
C SER A 32 -16.25 -7.23 2.91
N PRO A 33 -15.89 -8.39 3.48
CA PRO A 33 -14.56 -8.95 3.34
C PRO A 33 -14.25 -9.18 1.86
N GLN A 34 -13.07 -8.75 1.41
CA GLN A 34 -12.66 -8.89 0.01
C GLN A 34 -11.82 -10.15 -0.23
N PHE A 35 -11.38 -10.80 0.85
CA PHE A 35 -10.48 -11.94 0.81
C PHE A 35 -10.94 -13.02 1.78
N GLU A 36 -10.58 -14.27 1.51
CA GLU A 36 -10.87 -15.38 2.42
C GLU A 36 -10.03 -15.31 3.70
N TYR A 37 -10.59 -15.86 4.78
CA TYR A 37 -9.84 -16.12 6.00
C TYR A 37 -8.66 -17.05 5.72
N ASN A 38 -7.49 -16.68 6.23
CA ASN A 38 -6.31 -17.52 6.23
C ASN A 38 -5.58 -17.36 7.56
N GLU A 39 -5.56 -18.42 8.36
CA GLU A 39 -4.96 -18.41 9.69
C GLU A 39 -3.47 -18.07 9.66
N LEU A 40 -2.74 -18.69 8.73
CA LEU A 40 -1.30 -18.51 8.59
C LEU A 40 -0.97 -17.07 8.22
N PHE A 41 -1.78 -16.42 7.38
CA PHE A 41 -1.58 -15.00 7.07
C PHE A 41 -1.82 -14.13 8.32
N ASN A 42 -2.87 -14.41 9.09
CA ASN A 42 -3.18 -13.68 10.32
C ASN A 42 -2.11 -13.87 11.41
N GLU A 43 -1.32 -14.95 11.36
CA GLU A 43 -0.14 -15.14 12.21
C GLU A 43 1.06 -14.29 11.78
N LYS A 44 1.16 -13.93 10.50
CA LYS A 44 2.25 -13.11 9.96
C LYS A 44 1.96 -11.61 10.02
N ILE A 45 0.72 -11.17 10.23
CA ILE A 45 0.39 -9.75 10.28
C ILE A 45 0.32 -9.24 11.72
N SER A 46 0.83 -8.03 11.95
CA SER A 46 0.66 -7.27 13.19
C SER A 46 0.26 -5.82 12.88
N LEU A 47 -0.51 -5.22 13.78
CA LEU A 47 -0.74 -3.77 13.85
C LEU A 47 -0.23 -3.27 15.20
N VAL A 48 0.56 -2.21 15.18
CA VAL A 48 1.02 -1.55 16.41
C VAL A 48 1.05 -0.05 16.23
N GLN A 49 0.60 0.68 17.25
CA GLN A 49 0.81 2.11 17.34
C GLN A 49 2.06 2.37 18.17
N ALA A 50 3.14 2.80 17.53
CA ALA A 50 4.44 2.99 18.18
C ALA A 50 5.36 3.92 17.37
N ASP A 51 6.43 4.37 18.02
CA ASP A 51 7.61 4.91 17.33
C ASP A 51 8.37 3.75 16.67
N ILE A 52 8.40 3.74 15.34
CA ILE A 52 9.04 2.68 14.55
C ILE A 52 10.54 2.51 14.87
N THR A 53 11.21 3.57 15.34
CA THR A 53 12.63 3.53 15.71
C THR A 53 12.90 2.68 16.96
N LYS A 54 11.86 2.28 17.70
CA LYS A 54 11.97 1.46 18.91
C LYS A 54 11.77 -0.02 18.66
N LEU A 55 11.42 -0.44 17.44
CA LEU A 55 11.14 -1.84 17.13
C LEU A 55 12.45 -2.64 16.98
N LYS A 56 12.60 -3.68 17.80
CA LYS A 56 13.74 -4.60 17.73
C LYS A 56 13.39 -5.79 16.84
N ILE A 57 13.61 -5.60 15.54
CA ILE A 57 13.25 -6.53 14.45
C ILE A 57 14.34 -6.55 13.38
N ASP A 58 14.17 -7.32 12.29
CA ASP A 58 15.19 -7.38 11.24
C ASP A 58 15.26 -6.10 10.40
N ALA A 59 14.13 -5.57 9.94
CA ALA A 59 14.08 -4.35 9.16
C ALA A 59 12.91 -3.44 9.53
N ILE A 60 13.18 -2.13 9.61
CA ILE A 60 12.14 -1.10 9.53
C ILE A 60 12.17 -0.45 8.15
N VAL A 61 11.01 -0.03 7.65
CA VAL A 61 10.90 0.68 6.39
C VAL A 61 10.83 2.18 6.64
N ASN A 62 11.75 2.91 6.04
CA ASN A 62 11.77 4.36 6.05
C ASN A 62 11.00 4.90 4.83
N ALA A 63 9.99 5.75 5.06
CA ALA A 63 9.36 6.57 4.03
C ALA A 63 10.28 7.76 3.71
N ALA A 64 11.25 7.53 2.84
CA ALA A 64 12.30 8.46 2.48
C ALA A 64 11.90 9.37 1.29
N ASN A 65 12.75 10.35 1.01
CA ASN A 65 12.74 11.11 -0.23
C ASN A 65 13.84 10.62 -1.19
N GLU A 66 13.80 11.06 -2.46
CA GLU A 66 14.71 10.59 -3.52
C GLU A 66 16.20 10.75 -3.20
N SER A 67 16.60 11.68 -2.32
CA SER A 67 18.01 11.84 -1.94
C SER A 67 18.52 10.75 -0.99
N LEU A 68 17.64 10.12 -0.21
CA LEU A 68 17.95 9.25 0.94
C LEU A 68 18.77 9.93 2.08
N LEU A 69 18.97 11.25 2.06
CA LEU A 69 19.83 11.94 3.03
C LEU A 69 19.10 12.42 4.30
N GLY A 70 17.88 11.93 4.51
CA GLY A 70 16.98 12.29 5.59
C GLY A 70 16.04 13.44 5.23
N GLY A 71 15.24 13.85 6.21
CA GLY A 71 14.23 14.89 6.06
C GLY A 71 13.47 15.15 7.37
N GLY A 72 12.20 15.55 7.26
CA GLY A 72 11.27 15.64 8.38
C GLY A 72 10.57 14.31 8.70
N GLY A 73 9.55 14.35 9.56
CA GLY A 73 8.68 13.20 9.83
C GLY A 73 9.43 11.93 10.30
N VAL A 74 8.97 10.77 9.83
CA VAL A 74 9.56 9.47 10.18
C VAL A 74 11.00 9.31 9.67
N ASP A 75 11.30 9.87 8.50
CA ASP A 75 12.65 9.85 7.90
C ASP A 75 13.66 10.56 8.81
N GLY A 76 13.32 11.77 9.25
CA GLY A 76 14.12 12.51 10.23
C GLY A 76 14.25 11.78 11.57
N ALA A 77 13.18 11.13 12.04
CA ALA A 77 13.22 10.36 13.29
C ALA A 77 14.18 9.16 13.18
N ILE A 78 14.12 8.42 12.08
CA ILE A 78 15.02 7.30 11.78
C ILE A 78 16.46 7.77 11.69
N HIS A 79 16.75 8.85 10.95
CA HIS A 79 18.11 9.38 10.83
C HIS A 79 18.69 9.85 12.18
N ARG A 80 17.88 10.50 13.03
CA ARG A 80 18.32 10.91 14.36
C ARG A 80 18.60 9.71 15.27
N ALA A 81 17.77 8.67 15.19
CA ALA A 81 17.88 7.50 16.05
C ALA A 81 18.93 6.48 15.59
N ALA A 82 19.27 6.44 14.30
CA ALA A 82 20.30 5.57 13.76
C ALA A 82 21.72 6.16 13.88
N GLY A 83 21.83 7.47 14.10
CA GLY A 83 23.13 8.16 14.19
C GLY A 83 23.71 8.58 12.83
N PRO A 84 24.81 9.36 12.83
CA PRO A 84 25.35 10.00 11.63
C PRO A 84 25.90 9.02 10.59
N GLU A 85 26.23 7.79 10.97
CA GLU A 85 26.72 6.72 10.12
C GLU A 85 25.68 6.33 9.06
N LEU A 86 24.38 6.39 9.39
CA LEU A 86 23.32 6.14 8.42
C LEU A 86 23.43 7.08 7.22
N ARG A 87 23.60 8.39 7.48
CA ARG A 87 23.72 9.39 6.40
C ARG A 87 24.94 9.11 5.51
N ARG A 88 26.06 8.64 6.09
CA ARG A 88 27.28 8.30 5.34
C ARG A 88 27.08 7.09 4.43
N GLU A 89 26.29 6.11 4.84
CA GLU A 89 25.92 4.97 3.99
C GLU A 89 24.91 5.38 2.92
N CYS A 90 23.85 6.12 3.28
CA CYS A 90 22.88 6.63 2.30
C CYS A 90 23.54 7.45 1.19
N TRP A 91 24.56 8.24 1.50
CA TRP A 91 25.31 9.01 0.51
C TRP A 91 25.94 8.13 -0.58
N LYS A 92 26.33 6.89 -0.26
CA LYS A 92 26.90 5.93 -1.21
C LYS A 92 25.85 5.24 -2.09
N LEU A 93 24.56 5.34 -1.74
CA LEU A 93 23.46 4.72 -2.47
C LEU A 93 23.01 5.52 -3.69
N ASN A 94 23.45 6.77 -3.84
CA ASN A 94 23.11 7.68 -4.94
C ASN A 94 21.60 7.86 -5.13
N GLY A 95 20.88 8.14 -4.03
CA GLY A 95 19.44 8.36 -4.05
C GLY A 95 18.61 7.10 -4.26
N CYS A 96 17.31 7.24 -4.52
CA CYS A 96 16.38 6.15 -4.82
C CYS A 96 15.21 6.68 -5.64
N ASP A 97 14.78 5.93 -6.67
CA ASP A 97 13.65 6.32 -7.50
C ASP A 97 12.33 6.12 -6.76
N THR A 98 11.32 6.93 -7.11
CA THR A 98 9.95 6.76 -6.60
C THR A 98 9.41 5.36 -6.95
N GLY A 99 8.96 4.62 -5.94
CA GLY A 99 8.47 3.25 -6.04
C GLY A 99 9.55 2.17 -5.89
N ASP A 100 10.82 2.55 -5.74
CA ASP A 100 11.94 1.64 -5.50
C ASP A 100 12.34 1.62 -4.00
N ALA A 101 13.24 0.71 -3.62
CA ALA A 101 13.76 0.60 -2.26
C ALA A 101 15.23 0.14 -2.21
N LYS A 102 15.97 0.65 -1.24
CA LYS A 102 17.38 0.30 -0.96
C LYS A 102 17.60 0.02 0.51
N ILE A 103 18.58 -0.81 0.84
CA ILE A 103 18.86 -1.24 2.22
C ILE A 103 20.15 -0.65 2.77
N THR A 104 20.14 -0.35 4.06
CA THR A 104 21.31 0.03 4.87
C THR A 104 21.33 -0.75 6.18
N LYS A 105 22.41 -0.64 6.95
CA LYS A 105 22.42 -1.07 8.35
C LYS A 105 21.51 -0.19 9.20
N GLY A 106 21.05 -0.72 10.34
CA GLY A 106 20.25 0.01 11.33
C GLY A 106 21.06 0.84 12.32
N TYR A 107 22.38 0.61 12.41
CA TYR A 107 23.30 1.35 13.28
C TYR A 107 22.88 1.36 14.76
N GLU A 108 22.60 2.54 15.33
CA GLU A 108 22.16 2.69 16.73
C GLU A 108 20.71 2.23 16.96
N LEU A 109 19.96 1.93 15.89
CA LEU A 109 18.62 1.38 16.02
C LEU A 109 18.64 -0.04 16.60
N PRO A 110 17.58 -0.42 17.34
CA PRO A 110 17.36 -1.81 17.70
C PRO A 110 17.05 -2.70 16.48
N ALA A 111 16.56 -2.13 15.38
CA ALA A 111 16.36 -2.85 14.12
C ALA A 111 17.70 -3.12 13.43
N LYS A 112 17.88 -4.31 12.85
CA LYS A 112 19.16 -4.69 12.22
C LYS A 112 19.46 -3.89 10.95
N HIS A 113 18.43 -3.59 10.17
CA HIS A 113 18.50 -2.88 8.89
C HIS A 113 17.40 -1.83 8.75
N ILE A 114 17.62 -0.90 7.82
CA ILE A 114 16.60 0.03 7.35
C ILE A 114 16.42 -0.22 5.85
N ILE A 115 15.18 -0.42 5.42
CA ILE A 115 14.81 -0.45 4.00
C ILE A 115 14.22 0.92 3.68
N HIS A 116 14.96 1.72 2.93
CA HIS A 116 14.53 3.05 2.49
C HIS A 116 13.73 2.90 1.21
N THR A 117 12.49 3.38 1.20
CA THR A 117 11.67 3.44 -0.01
C THR A 117 11.11 4.83 -0.22
N VAL A 118 10.96 5.21 -1.49
CA VAL A 118 10.43 6.52 -1.87
C VAL A 118 9.00 6.35 -2.36
N GLY A 119 8.05 6.79 -1.54
CA GLY A 119 6.64 6.81 -1.94
C GLY A 119 6.32 7.96 -2.90
N PRO A 120 5.21 7.90 -3.64
CA PRO A 120 4.80 8.99 -4.52
C PRO A 120 4.35 10.24 -3.75
N ILE A 121 4.51 11.40 -4.38
CA ILE A 121 3.78 12.62 -4.04
C ILE A 121 2.38 12.55 -4.67
N GLY A 122 1.35 12.75 -3.83
CA GLY A 122 -0.06 12.64 -4.18
C GLY A 122 -0.53 11.20 -4.37
N GLU A 123 -1.78 11.04 -4.78
CA GLU A 123 -2.43 9.74 -4.97
C GLU A 123 -1.96 9.07 -6.27
N LYS A 124 -0.91 8.26 -6.19
CA LYS A 124 -0.41 7.42 -7.29
C LYS A 124 -0.36 5.94 -6.86
N PRO A 125 -1.47 5.20 -6.94
CA PRO A 125 -1.58 3.85 -6.40
C PRO A 125 -0.50 2.88 -6.89
N ASP A 126 -0.16 2.93 -8.18
CA ASP A 126 0.83 2.02 -8.77
C ASP A 126 2.24 2.22 -8.21
N LEU A 127 2.63 3.47 -7.95
CA LEU A 127 3.94 3.76 -7.37
C LEU A 127 3.99 3.42 -5.88
N LEU A 128 2.89 3.65 -5.16
CA LEU A 128 2.81 3.24 -3.76
C LEU A 128 2.83 1.70 -3.65
N HIS A 129 2.12 1.00 -4.53
CA HIS A 129 2.18 -0.47 -4.63
C HIS A 129 3.62 -0.96 -4.86
N LYS A 130 4.34 -0.38 -5.82
CA LYS A 130 5.75 -0.71 -6.10
C LYS A 130 6.64 -0.51 -4.87
N ALA A 131 6.48 0.59 -4.13
CA ALA A 131 7.25 0.85 -2.91
C ALA A 131 7.10 -0.29 -1.87
N TYR A 132 5.87 -0.79 -1.66
CA TYR A 132 5.61 -1.93 -0.77
C TYR A 132 6.21 -3.24 -1.31
N ILE A 133 5.96 -3.57 -2.58
CA ILE A 133 6.49 -4.80 -3.20
C ILE A 133 8.02 -4.82 -3.16
N ARG A 134 8.66 -3.74 -3.61
CA ARG A 134 10.12 -3.67 -3.66
C ARG A 134 10.74 -3.76 -2.26
N SER A 135 10.10 -3.17 -1.24
CA SER A 135 10.55 -3.31 0.14
C SER A 135 10.50 -4.77 0.64
N LEU A 136 9.46 -5.52 0.28
CA LEU A 136 9.34 -6.95 0.61
C LEU A 136 10.38 -7.79 -0.15
N GLU A 137 10.63 -7.47 -1.42
CA GLU A 137 11.68 -8.12 -2.21
C GLU A 137 13.06 -7.92 -1.57
N VAL A 138 13.44 -6.67 -1.29
CA VAL A 138 14.70 -6.34 -0.62
C VAL A 138 14.84 -7.08 0.72
N MET A 139 13.77 -7.18 1.51
CA MET A 139 13.77 -7.97 2.74
C MET A 139 14.12 -9.44 2.46
N THR A 140 13.45 -10.06 1.48
CA THR A 140 13.69 -11.47 1.15
C THR A 140 15.05 -11.73 0.51
N GLU A 141 15.53 -10.83 -0.36
CA GLU A 141 16.87 -10.87 -0.98
C GLU A 141 17.98 -10.87 0.08
N ASN A 142 17.73 -10.22 1.23
CA ASN A 142 18.66 -10.12 2.35
C ASN A 142 18.37 -11.13 3.47
N ASN A 143 17.52 -12.14 3.23
CA ASN A 143 17.16 -13.19 4.19
C ASN A 143 16.61 -12.68 5.53
N LEU A 144 15.95 -11.52 5.52
CA LEU A 144 15.32 -10.94 6.70
C LEU A 144 13.92 -11.54 6.88
N LYS A 145 13.51 -11.76 8.13
CA LYS A 145 12.28 -12.48 8.48
C LYS A 145 11.20 -11.58 9.09
N SER A 146 11.55 -10.37 9.52
CA SER A 146 10.60 -9.43 10.10
C SER A 146 10.76 -8.02 9.55
N ILE A 147 9.65 -7.41 9.15
CA ILE A 147 9.61 -6.06 8.56
C ILE A 147 8.50 -5.22 9.18
N ALA A 148 8.77 -3.95 9.46
CA ALA A 148 7.76 -2.98 9.85
C ALA A 148 7.65 -1.83 8.85
N PHE A 149 6.43 -1.53 8.42
CA PHE A 149 6.12 -0.41 7.55
C PHE A 149 5.56 0.77 8.34
N SER A 150 6.15 1.95 8.15
CA SER A 150 5.46 3.21 8.44
C SER A 150 4.36 3.50 7.40
N ASN A 151 3.50 4.49 7.65
CA ASN A 151 2.53 4.95 6.66
C ASN A 151 3.22 5.74 5.51
N ILE A 152 3.58 5.04 4.44
CA ILE A 152 4.28 5.63 3.29
C ILE A 152 3.36 6.65 2.58
N SER A 153 3.91 7.83 2.25
CA SER A 153 3.25 8.93 1.54
C SER A 153 2.08 9.66 2.22
N THR A 154 1.61 9.25 3.41
CA THR A 154 0.41 9.84 4.04
C THR A 154 0.68 11.12 4.85
N GLY A 155 1.95 11.52 5.00
CA GLY A 155 2.35 12.77 5.65
C GLY A 155 2.48 13.91 4.65
N VAL A 156 3.65 14.55 4.59
CA VAL A 156 3.96 15.69 3.71
C VAL A 156 3.71 15.39 2.22
N TYR A 157 3.75 14.12 1.80
CA TYR A 157 3.48 13.72 0.41
C TYR A 157 1.98 13.65 0.06
N GLY A 158 1.08 13.79 1.03
CA GLY A 158 -0.33 14.09 0.79
C GLY A 158 -1.19 12.95 0.23
N TYR A 159 -0.77 11.69 0.34
CA TYR A 159 -1.61 10.55 -0.05
C TYR A 159 -2.76 10.38 0.96
N PRO A 160 -4.05 10.33 0.52
CA PRO A 160 -5.16 10.13 1.45
C PRO A 160 -5.05 8.84 2.27
N ARG A 161 -5.09 8.95 3.60
CA ARG A 161 -4.83 7.86 4.58
C ARG A 161 -5.59 6.56 4.26
N VAL A 162 -6.91 6.65 4.05
CA VAL A 162 -7.78 5.48 3.77
C VAL A 162 -7.36 4.79 2.47
N LYS A 163 -7.13 5.57 1.41
CA LYS A 163 -6.73 5.03 0.10
C LYS A 163 -5.33 4.43 0.14
N ALA A 164 -4.39 5.03 0.87
CA ALA A 164 -3.05 4.49 1.07
C ALA A 164 -3.10 3.15 1.82
N ALA A 165 -3.93 3.05 2.86
CA ALA A 165 -4.11 1.82 3.62
C ALA A 165 -4.70 0.69 2.75
N HIS A 166 -5.66 0.97 1.86
CA HIS A 166 -6.12 -0.01 0.87
C HIS A 166 -4.99 -0.52 -0.02
N VAL A 167 -4.12 0.36 -0.54
CA VAL A 167 -2.96 -0.05 -1.36
C VAL A 167 -1.99 -0.92 -0.54
N ALA A 168 -1.62 -0.49 0.67
CA ALA A 168 -0.71 -1.22 1.53
C ALA A 168 -1.22 -2.64 1.85
N LEU A 169 -2.47 -2.73 2.33
CA LEU A 169 -3.09 -3.98 2.76
C LEU A 169 -3.33 -4.94 1.59
N SER A 170 -3.87 -4.45 0.48
CA SER A 170 -4.08 -5.27 -0.73
C SER A 170 -2.77 -5.79 -1.30
N THR A 171 -1.72 -4.97 -1.31
CA THR A 171 -0.39 -5.34 -1.80
C THR A 171 0.21 -6.45 -0.96
N ILE A 172 0.25 -6.27 0.36
CA ILE A 172 0.81 -7.27 1.28
C ILE A 172 0.00 -8.55 1.27
N ARG A 173 -1.34 -8.47 1.23
CA ARG A 173 -2.22 -9.64 1.13
C ARG A 173 -1.90 -10.47 -0.12
N ARG A 174 -1.86 -9.84 -1.28
CA ARG A 174 -1.55 -10.54 -2.55
C ARG A 174 -0.11 -11.05 -2.61
N TRP A 175 0.82 -10.33 -2.00
CA TRP A 175 2.20 -10.81 -1.90
C TRP A 175 2.30 -12.10 -1.08
N LEU A 176 1.56 -12.20 0.03
CA LEU A 176 1.48 -13.42 0.85
C LEU A 176 0.80 -14.59 0.12
N GLU A 177 -0.12 -14.32 -0.81
CA GLU A 177 -0.73 -15.33 -1.68
C GLU A 177 0.24 -15.91 -2.72
N GLY A 178 1.38 -15.25 -2.96
CA GLY A 178 2.44 -15.77 -3.82
C GLY A 178 3.09 -17.02 -3.25
N HIS A 179 3.24 -18.05 -4.09
CA HIS A 179 3.91 -19.31 -3.74
C HIS A 179 5.29 -19.04 -3.11
N SER A 180 5.61 -19.71 -1.99
CA SER A 180 6.86 -19.61 -1.20
C SER A 180 7.09 -18.34 -0.36
N ASN A 181 6.28 -17.28 -0.48
CA ASN A 181 6.52 -16.05 0.27
C ASN A 181 6.26 -16.21 1.77
N LEU A 182 5.26 -17.03 2.12
CA LEU A 182 4.89 -17.29 3.51
C LEU A 182 6.02 -17.91 4.34
N ASP A 183 6.81 -18.81 3.74
CA ASP A 183 7.94 -19.49 4.41
C ASP A 183 9.17 -18.57 4.56
N LYS A 184 9.21 -17.48 3.79
CA LYS A 184 10.31 -16.52 3.84
C LYS A 184 10.19 -15.55 5.01
N ILE A 185 9.05 -15.44 5.67
CA ILE A 185 8.76 -14.37 6.62
C ILE A 185 8.13 -14.88 7.92
N ASP A 186 8.48 -14.23 9.03
CA ASP A 186 7.91 -14.44 10.36
C ASP A 186 6.90 -13.36 10.73
N ARG A 187 7.15 -12.09 10.35
CA ARG A 187 6.22 -10.99 10.64
C ARG A 187 6.28 -9.81 9.66
N ILE A 188 5.12 -9.30 9.26
CA ILE A 188 4.89 -7.98 8.69
C ILE A 188 4.12 -7.15 9.70
N ILE A 189 4.65 -5.97 10.03
CA ILE A 189 4.10 -5.08 11.04
C ILE A 189 3.67 -3.78 10.35
N PHE A 190 2.41 -3.43 10.49
CA PHE A 190 1.95 -2.06 10.23
C PHE A 190 2.21 -1.23 11.49
N CYS A 191 3.24 -0.39 11.44
CA CYS A 191 3.61 0.50 12.55
C CYS A 191 3.04 1.89 12.27
N VAL A 192 1.87 2.16 12.84
CA VAL A 192 1.20 3.46 12.73
C VAL A 192 1.65 4.38 13.87
N PHE A 193 1.64 5.68 13.63
CA PHE A 193 1.98 6.67 14.67
C PHE A 193 0.73 7.40 15.16
N GLU A 194 -0.02 7.96 14.22
CA GLU A 194 -1.25 8.71 14.46
C GLU A 194 -2.44 7.79 14.79
N ILE A 195 -3.33 8.24 15.68
CA ILE A 195 -4.51 7.47 16.09
C ILE A 195 -5.50 7.27 14.93
N GLU A 196 -5.61 8.25 14.04
CA GLU A 196 -6.49 8.21 12.86
C GLU A 196 -6.03 7.12 11.88
N ASN A 197 -4.71 6.93 11.72
CA ASN A 197 -4.18 5.82 10.93
C ASN A 197 -4.45 4.49 11.63
N LYS A 198 -4.33 4.41 12.96
CA LYS A 198 -4.68 3.20 13.71
C LYS A 198 -6.13 2.79 13.47
N ASP A 199 -7.07 3.72 13.58
CA ASP A 199 -8.49 3.45 13.38
C ASP A 199 -8.79 2.95 11.95
N VAL A 200 -8.16 3.57 10.94
CA VAL A 200 -8.26 3.13 9.54
C VAL A 200 -7.74 1.70 9.37
N TYR A 201 -6.57 1.38 9.93
CA TYR A 201 -5.98 0.05 9.80
C TYR A 201 -6.76 -1.01 10.59
N GLU A 202 -7.24 -0.72 11.81
CA GLU A 202 -8.07 -1.65 12.59
C GLU A 202 -9.35 -2.04 11.85
N HIS A 203 -9.92 -1.08 11.12
CA HIS A 203 -11.08 -1.30 10.27
C HIS A 203 -10.72 -2.13 9.03
N LEU A 204 -9.75 -1.66 8.23
CA LEU A 204 -9.44 -2.27 6.93
C LEU A 204 -8.72 -3.62 7.04
N LEU A 205 -7.97 -3.90 8.10
CA LEU A 205 -7.36 -5.23 8.29
C LEU A 205 -8.41 -6.34 8.24
N GLN A 206 -9.62 -6.09 8.74
CA GLN A 206 -10.71 -7.08 8.72
C GLN A 206 -11.28 -7.31 7.30
N VAL A 207 -11.05 -6.39 6.36
CA VAL A 207 -11.41 -6.54 4.94
C VAL A 207 -10.42 -7.44 4.20
N TYR A 208 -9.13 -7.25 4.47
CA TYR A 208 -8.02 -7.89 3.75
C TYR A 208 -7.49 -9.16 4.41
N PHE A 209 -7.64 -9.26 5.73
CA PHE A 209 -7.18 -10.34 6.60
C PHE A 209 -8.28 -10.67 7.60
N PRO A 210 -9.44 -11.16 7.14
CA PRO A 210 -10.62 -11.25 7.99
C PRO A 210 -10.43 -12.20 9.19
N PRO A 211 -11.25 -12.06 10.25
CA PRO A 211 -11.26 -12.97 11.37
C PRO A 211 -11.84 -14.36 11.01
N PRO A 212 -11.60 -15.39 11.85
CA PRO A 212 -12.22 -16.70 11.68
C PRO A 212 -13.76 -16.61 11.64
N GLY A 213 -14.39 -17.39 10.75
CA GLY A 213 -15.85 -17.42 10.60
C GLY A 213 -16.45 -16.32 9.72
N THR A 214 -15.62 -15.43 9.17
CA THR A 214 -16.06 -14.45 8.17
C THR A 214 -16.44 -15.14 6.86
N LYS A 215 -17.64 -14.84 6.34
CA LYS A 215 -18.10 -15.28 5.03
C LYS A 215 -17.73 -14.23 3.99
N LEU A 216 -17.11 -14.66 2.88
CA LEU A 216 -16.94 -13.79 1.72
C LEU A 216 -18.31 -13.29 1.25
N ASP A 217 -18.38 -12.00 0.93
CA ASP A 217 -19.51 -11.47 0.18
C ASP A 217 -19.34 -11.87 -1.29
N THR A 218 -19.79 -13.06 -1.64
CA THR A 218 -19.73 -13.60 -3.01
C THR A 218 -20.76 -12.96 -3.95
N GLY A 219 -21.52 -11.95 -3.49
CA GLY A 219 -22.53 -11.30 -4.30
C GLY A 219 -23.61 -12.27 -4.81
N GLU A 220 -23.98 -13.28 -4.01
CA GLU A 220 -25.13 -14.13 -4.35
C GLU A 220 -26.39 -13.25 -4.44
N LYS A 221 -26.89 -13.12 -5.68
CA LYS A 221 -28.20 -12.53 -5.96
C LYS A 221 -29.23 -13.26 -5.10
N VAL A 222 -29.92 -12.50 -4.25
CA VAL A 222 -31.14 -12.95 -3.60
C VAL A 222 -32.15 -13.28 -4.71
N GLU A 223 -32.37 -14.55 -4.99
CA GLU A 223 -33.57 -15.01 -5.66
C GLU A 223 -34.76 -14.72 -4.73
N VAL A 224 -35.46 -13.62 -5.00
CA VAL A 224 -36.76 -13.38 -4.37
C VAL A 224 -37.77 -14.28 -5.06
N GLY A 225 -38.00 -15.44 -4.45
CA GLY A 225 -39.13 -16.30 -4.75
C GLY A 225 -40.45 -15.62 -4.38
N GLY A 226 -41.24 -15.30 -5.40
CA GLY A 226 -42.71 -15.45 -5.41
C GLY A 226 -43.57 -14.44 -4.65
N SER A 227 -44.25 -13.56 -5.38
CA SER A 227 -45.72 -13.63 -5.60
C SER A 227 -46.24 -12.32 -6.17
N GLY A 228 -46.97 -12.39 -7.29
CA GLY A 228 -47.58 -11.21 -7.90
C GLY A 228 -47.86 -11.38 -9.38
N GLN A 229 -48.88 -12.18 -9.68
CA GLN A 229 -49.46 -12.25 -11.02
C GLN A 229 -49.89 -10.85 -11.49
N LYS A 230 -49.35 -10.37 -12.60
CA LYS A 230 -50.07 -9.43 -13.47
C LYS A 230 -49.77 -9.69 -14.94
N LYS A 231 -50.79 -10.28 -15.55
CA LYS A 231 -51.02 -10.57 -16.97
C LYS A 231 -50.91 -9.29 -17.81
N LEU A 232 -50.05 -9.26 -18.82
CA LEU A 232 -50.26 -8.41 -20.00
C LEU A 232 -49.80 -9.10 -21.30
N LYS A 233 -50.67 -8.91 -22.29
CA LYS A 233 -50.86 -9.61 -23.57
C LYS A 233 -49.64 -9.68 -24.48
N LEU A 234 -49.45 -10.85 -25.09
CA LEU A 234 -48.76 -11.04 -26.37
C LEU A 234 -49.61 -10.45 -27.51
N LYS A 235 -48.96 -9.69 -28.40
CA LYS A 235 -49.36 -9.54 -29.80
C LYS A 235 -48.15 -9.95 -30.63
N ASP A 236 -48.30 -11.07 -31.33
CA ASP A 236 -47.43 -11.46 -32.42
C ASP A 236 -47.72 -10.57 -33.63
N GLU A 237 -46.68 -10.03 -34.27
CA GLU A 237 -46.62 -9.91 -35.73
C GLU A 237 -45.18 -10.16 -36.19
N ASN A 238 -45.06 -11.12 -37.10
CA ASN A 238 -43.87 -11.42 -37.89
C ASN A 238 -43.43 -10.20 -38.71
N GLU A 239 -42.14 -10.06 -38.98
CA GLU A 239 -41.66 -9.99 -40.37
C GLU A 239 -40.15 -10.16 -40.48
N ASN A 240 -39.77 -10.54 -41.69
CA ASN A 240 -38.61 -11.31 -42.11
C ASN A 240 -37.56 -10.40 -42.74
N GLU A 241 -36.42 -10.99 -43.15
CA GLU A 241 -35.38 -10.44 -44.06
C GLU A 241 -34.29 -9.55 -43.40
N LYS A 242 -32.98 -9.63 -43.70
CA LYS A 242 -32.25 -10.10 -44.90
C LYS A 242 -30.74 -10.24 -44.56
N PHE A 243 -30.11 -11.33 -45.05
CA PHE A 243 -28.89 -11.37 -45.91
C PHE A 243 -27.69 -10.46 -45.57
N LYS A 244 -26.42 -10.92 -45.43
CA LYS A 244 -25.61 -11.78 -46.32
C LYS A 244 -24.39 -12.38 -45.60
N GLN A 245 -24.17 -13.68 -45.85
CA GLN A 245 -22.84 -14.28 -45.98
C GLN A 245 -22.22 -13.88 -47.33
N LYS A 246 -20.88 -13.88 -47.40
CA LYS A 246 -20.01 -14.32 -48.52
C LYS A 246 -18.58 -13.85 -48.23
N GLU A 247 -17.50 -14.55 -48.51
CA GLU A 247 -17.23 -15.89 -49.05
C GLU A 247 -15.71 -16.07 -48.87
N THR A 248 -15.28 -17.29 -48.61
CA THR A 248 -13.88 -17.72 -48.76
C THR A 248 -13.53 -17.88 -50.24
N THR A 249 -12.26 -17.71 -50.61
CA THR A 249 -11.62 -18.46 -51.73
C THR A 249 -10.10 -18.45 -51.61
N ASN A 250 -9.50 -19.59 -51.92
CA ASN A 250 -8.07 -19.92 -51.94
C ASN A 250 -7.50 -19.87 -53.39
N VAL A 251 -6.18 -20.12 -53.48
CA VAL A 251 -5.37 -20.63 -54.62
C VAL A 251 -4.73 -19.51 -55.49
N ALA A 252 -3.46 -19.49 -55.94
CA ALA A 252 -2.37 -20.46 -56.09
C ALA A 252 -0.98 -19.77 -56.15
N ILE A 253 0.06 -20.63 -56.06
CA ILE A 253 1.51 -20.43 -56.21
C ILE A 253 1.91 -20.13 -57.67
N THR A 254 2.96 -19.32 -57.88
CA THR A 254 3.98 -19.57 -58.94
C THR A 254 5.39 -19.12 -58.50
N ASP A 255 6.36 -19.92 -58.96
CA ASP A 255 7.80 -19.96 -58.73
C ASP A 255 8.60 -18.78 -59.32
N GLY A 256 9.84 -18.60 -58.84
CA GLY A 256 10.81 -17.69 -59.46
C GLY A 256 12.14 -17.55 -58.70
N SER A 257 13.01 -18.55 -58.84
CA SER A 257 14.38 -18.68 -58.31
C SER A 257 15.38 -17.57 -58.69
N THR A 258 16.35 -17.29 -57.81
CA THR A 258 17.83 -17.42 -58.02
C THR A 258 18.56 -17.09 -56.71
N LYS A 259 19.27 -18.06 -56.09
CA LYS A 259 20.74 -18.31 -56.12
C LYS A 259 21.56 -17.21 -55.41
N ASP A 260 22.57 -17.43 -54.57
CA ASP A 260 23.29 -18.57 -53.99
C ASP A 260 24.12 -17.97 -52.83
N ASN A 261 24.26 -18.65 -51.69
CA ASN A 261 25.58 -19.11 -51.22
C ASN A 261 25.57 -19.84 -49.88
N MET A 262 26.28 -20.97 -49.92
CA MET A 262 26.59 -21.94 -48.89
C MET A 262 27.25 -21.33 -47.64
N THR A 263 26.90 -21.85 -46.45
CA THR A 263 27.81 -22.70 -45.64
C THR A 263 27.04 -23.46 -44.54
N ALA A 264 27.22 -24.78 -44.56
CA ALA A 264 27.01 -25.81 -43.52
C ALA A 264 27.57 -25.41 -42.13
N SER A 265 27.21 -25.91 -40.94
CA SER A 265 26.26 -26.86 -40.32
C SER A 265 26.25 -26.44 -38.81
N THR A 266 25.27 -26.65 -37.93
CA THR A 266 24.72 -27.89 -37.37
C THR A 266 23.67 -27.49 -36.33
N ASN A 267 22.59 -28.27 -36.26
CA ASN A 267 21.45 -28.11 -35.35
C ASN A 267 21.79 -28.18 -33.85
N ILE A 268 21.17 -27.30 -33.05
CA ILE A 268 20.63 -27.64 -31.73
C ILE A 268 19.25 -26.96 -31.60
N ASN A 269 18.20 -27.77 -31.54
CA ASN A 269 16.85 -27.36 -31.16
C ASN A 269 16.79 -27.16 -29.63
N VAL A 270 16.39 -25.98 -29.17
CA VAL A 270 15.75 -25.84 -27.86
C VAL A 270 14.52 -24.96 -28.02
N ALA A 271 13.38 -25.58 -27.72
CA ALA A 271 12.05 -25.00 -27.79
C ALA A 271 11.88 -23.84 -26.80
N THR A 272 11.34 -22.73 -27.29
CA THR A 272 10.69 -21.70 -26.49
C THR A 272 9.24 -22.09 -26.23
N PRO A 273 8.73 -21.90 -25.00
CA PRO A 273 7.33 -21.57 -24.82
C PRO A 273 7.19 -20.11 -24.40
N ASP A 274 6.53 -19.36 -25.29
CA ASP A 274 5.70 -18.21 -24.93
C ASP A 274 4.81 -18.52 -23.73
N SER A 275 4.77 -17.61 -22.75
CA SER A 275 3.51 -17.27 -22.10
C SER A 275 3.57 -15.83 -21.61
N ALA A 276 2.86 -14.97 -22.34
CA ALA A 276 2.48 -13.65 -21.89
C ALA A 276 1.46 -13.78 -20.76
N THR A 277 1.86 -13.48 -19.53
CA THR A 277 0.92 -13.27 -18.43
C THR A 277 0.30 -11.88 -18.58
N LYS A 278 -0.95 -11.84 -19.05
CA LYS A 278 -1.81 -10.65 -18.97
C LYS A 278 -1.98 -10.27 -17.49
N THR A 279 -1.28 -9.25 -17.04
CA THR A 279 -1.61 -8.54 -15.81
C THR A 279 -2.93 -7.79 -16.02
N ALA A 280 -4.00 -8.27 -15.37
CA ALA A 280 -5.25 -7.54 -15.29
C ALA A 280 -5.10 -6.37 -14.31
N SER A 281 -4.88 -5.17 -14.85
CA SER A 281 -5.04 -3.92 -14.11
C SER A 281 -6.54 -3.64 -13.93
N THR A 282 -7.10 -4.03 -12.79
CA THR A 282 -8.48 -3.65 -12.43
C THR A 282 -8.45 -2.24 -11.85
N ASN A 283 -8.91 -1.27 -12.64
CA ASN A 283 -9.14 0.09 -12.17
C ASN A 283 -10.35 0.12 -11.22
N TYR A 284 -10.17 0.62 -10.00
CA TYR A 284 -11.26 0.90 -9.07
C TYR A 284 -11.65 2.37 -9.17
N THR A 285 -12.84 2.65 -9.68
CA THR A 285 -13.50 3.95 -9.55
C THR A 285 -14.43 3.94 -8.34
N PHE A 286 -14.18 4.82 -7.38
CA PHE A 286 -15.06 5.05 -6.23
C PHE A 286 -16.03 6.20 -6.57
N THR A 287 -17.33 5.97 -6.48
CA THR A 287 -18.34 7.04 -6.57
C THR A 287 -18.58 7.59 -5.17
N GLU A 288 -18.14 8.82 -4.91
CA GLU A 288 -18.59 9.58 -3.73
C GLU A 288 -20.02 10.08 -3.95
N HIS A 289 -20.89 9.91 -2.95
CA HIS A 289 -22.09 10.73 -2.83
C HIS A 289 -21.69 12.04 -2.15
N GLU A 290 -21.69 13.13 -2.90
CA GLU A 290 -21.35 14.47 -2.41
C GLU A 290 -22.45 15.01 -1.47
N ASN A 291 -22.09 15.31 -0.21
CA ASN A 291 -22.83 16.22 0.65
C ASN A 291 -22.13 17.59 0.63
N GLY A 292 -22.44 18.41 -0.37
CA GLY A 292 -21.75 19.66 -0.71
C GLY A 292 -22.05 20.89 0.15
N LYS A 293 -22.49 20.75 1.41
CA LYS A 293 -22.79 21.93 2.25
C LYS A 293 -22.01 22.03 3.56
N GLU A 294 -21.54 20.92 4.15
CA GLU A 294 -20.81 20.97 5.43
C GLU A 294 -19.30 21.27 5.26
N LYS A 295 -18.69 20.95 4.11
CA LYS A 295 -17.25 21.16 3.86
C LYS A 295 -16.80 22.62 3.68
N LYS A 296 -17.73 23.58 3.56
CA LYS A 296 -17.38 25.00 3.36
C LYS A 296 -17.15 25.73 4.69
N GLU A 297 -17.99 25.45 5.70
CA GLU A 297 -17.83 26.02 7.04
C GLU A 297 -16.62 25.44 7.79
N GLU A 298 -16.30 24.16 7.59
CA GLU A 298 -15.15 23.51 8.24
C GLU A 298 -13.81 24.04 7.69
N LYS A 299 -13.71 24.28 6.37
CA LYS A 299 -12.51 24.86 5.73
C LYS A 299 -12.30 26.34 6.03
N ASP A 300 -13.38 27.09 6.27
CA ASP A 300 -13.28 28.50 6.61
C ASP A 300 -12.88 28.67 8.09
N ASN A 301 -13.31 27.77 8.98
CA ASN A 301 -12.86 27.72 10.38
C ASN A 301 -11.38 27.33 10.54
N GLU A 302 -10.89 26.31 9.81
CA GLU A 302 -9.47 25.92 9.85
C GLU A 302 -8.53 27.04 9.35
N LYS A 303 -8.97 27.84 8.36
CA LYS A 303 -8.19 28.98 7.86
C LYS A 303 -8.16 30.15 8.85
N GLU A 304 -9.20 30.35 9.64
CA GLU A 304 -9.21 31.36 10.70
C GLU A 304 -8.35 30.94 11.90
N GLU A 305 -8.35 29.67 12.26
CA GLU A 305 -7.53 29.13 13.36
C GLU A 305 -6.03 29.22 13.02
N TYR A 306 -5.62 28.83 11.81
CA TYR A 306 -4.23 28.94 11.35
C TYR A 306 -3.72 30.39 11.36
N LYS A 307 -4.56 31.36 10.98
CA LYS A 307 -4.19 32.80 11.03
C LYS A 307 -4.03 33.32 12.46
N ARG A 308 -4.81 32.81 13.42
CA ARG A 308 -4.69 33.18 14.83
C ARG A 308 -3.40 32.63 15.44
N GLU A 309 -3.03 31.40 15.11
CA GLU A 309 -1.79 30.78 15.57
C GLU A 309 -0.53 31.45 14.98
N GLU A 310 -0.56 31.81 13.70
CA GLU A 310 0.54 32.52 13.03
C GLU A 310 0.76 33.93 13.63
N THR A 311 -0.33 34.63 13.96
CA THR A 311 -0.26 35.95 14.62
C THR A 311 0.31 35.82 16.04
N ALA A 312 -0.12 34.80 16.80
CA ALA A 312 0.38 34.54 18.15
C ALA A 312 1.88 34.15 18.19
N MET A 313 2.35 33.38 17.20
CA MET A 313 3.76 33.03 17.06
C MET A 313 4.63 34.25 16.70
N THR A 314 4.12 35.16 15.88
CA THR A 314 4.84 36.38 15.48
C THR A 314 4.94 37.38 16.64
N GLU A 315 3.90 37.50 17.47
CA GLU A 315 3.92 38.31 18.69
C GLU A 315 4.84 37.74 19.77
N ALA A 316 4.92 36.40 19.90
CA ALA A 316 5.85 35.74 20.82
C ALA A 316 7.31 35.91 20.40
N ALA A 317 7.60 35.85 19.09
CA ALA A 317 8.95 36.08 18.56
C ALA A 317 9.42 37.53 18.76
N THR A 318 8.50 38.50 18.68
CA THR A 318 8.82 39.93 18.88
C THR A 318 9.04 40.28 20.35
N LYS A 319 8.38 39.58 21.28
CA LYS A 319 8.62 39.75 22.73
C LYS A 319 9.95 39.15 23.20
N ASN A 320 10.42 38.07 22.57
CA ASN A 320 11.70 37.45 22.91
C ASN A 320 12.93 38.19 22.36
N SER A 321 12.78 39.08 21.36
CA SER A 321 13.90 39.89 20.85
C SER A 321 14.18 41.17 21.64
N MET A 322 13.28 41.57 22.54
CA MET A 322 13.44 42.77 23.38
C MET A 322 14.07 42.51 24.75
N THR A 323 14.36 41.26 25.12
CA THR A 323 14.93 40.92 26.44
C THR A 323 16.44 40.68 26.44
N ASP A 324 17.13 40.77 25.30
CA ASP A 324 18.54 40.36 25.17
C ASP A 324 19.54 41.51 24.98
N SER A 325 19.17 42.73 25.34
CA SER A 325 20.04 43.91 25.19
C SER A 325 20.20 44.74 26.47
N THR A 326 20.44 44.10 27.61
CA THR A 326 21.01 44.75 28.80
C THR A 326 21.91 43.80 29.59
N ASN A 327 23.15 43.58 29.13
CA ASN A 327 24.33 43.44 30.01
C ASN A 327 25.62 43.26 29.20
N ILE A 328 26.29 44.37 28.90
CA ILE A 328 27.75 44.39 28.74
C ILE A 328 28.25 45.70 29.35
N ASN A 329 29.02 45.62 30.43
CA ASN A 329 30.05 46.60 30.74
C ASN A 329 31.16 45.92 31.57
N PRO A 330 32.45 46.19 31.29
CA PRO A 330 33.56 45.78 32.14
C PRO A 330 33.65 46.60 33.43
#